data_AF-A0A286EAK6-F1
#
_entry.id   AF-A0A286EAK6-F1
#
_cell.length_a   1.000
_cell.length_b   1.000
_cell.length_c   1.000
_cell.angle_alpha   90.00
_cell.angle_beta   90.00
_cell.angle_gamma   90.00
#
_symmetry.space_group_name_H-M   'P 1'
#
loop_
_entity.id
_entity.type
_entity.pdbx_description
1 polymer ?
#
loop_
_entity_poly.entity_id
_entity_poly.type
_entity_poly.pdbx_seq_one_letter_code
_entity_poly.pdbx_strand_id
1 'polypeptide(L)'
;MAKTQLGWVYVLHNPSFKHNMIKIGFTNKPTPQQRAQELSKHTGVPTEFEVLYAVQVYGAQDLETRVHQLLQHKRASHNREFFECSVDEAVKTIRQTAGKNVLDEMDLRGGNAAAFRQPETAKKTNSRKKNSPNKQKNRGLIVMMMIVLILFLAAMLVVGWNVEQKEKAQSPHNASQSQTLPERAAKHNDVPADDVAATWQKIAPEIRATLQEEQDKWLQDKQNHCAQSANRLQCEREWNGQRVKYLRGFII
;
A
#
# COMPACT_ATOMS: atom_id res chain seq x y z
N MET A 1 20.69 -5.01 -2.81
CA MET A 1 19.74 -5.44 -3.85
C MET A 1 18.35 -5.33 -3.23
N ALA A 2 17.54 -4.34 -3.60
CA ALA A 2 16.17 -4.23 -3.07
C ALA A 2 15.30 -5.22 -3.86
N LYS A 3 14.81 -6.27 -3.21
CA LYS A 3 13.99 -7.30 -3.86
C LYS A 3 12.58 -6.75 -4.01
N THR A 4 12.20 -6.44 -5.25
CA THR A 4 10.93 -5.87 -5.68
C THR A 4 9.80 -6.90 -5.80
N GLN A 5 10.09 -8.13 -5.37
CA GLN A 5 9.23 -9.27 -5.55
C GLN A 5 7.95 -9.13 -4.72
N LEU A 6 6.82 -9.41 -5.36
CA LEU A 6 5.53 -9.56 -4.71
C LEU A 6 5.61 -10.73 -3.71
N GLY A 7 5.15 -10.48 -2.49
CA GLY A 7 5.12 -11.50 -1.47
C GLY A 7 4.20 -11.14 -0.31
N TRP A 8 4.07 -12.08 0.61
CA TRP A 8 3.29 -11.95 1.83
C TRP A 8 4.21 -11.78 3.02
N VAL A 9 3.88 -10.86 3.93
CA VAL A 9 4.38 -10.85 5.30
C VAL A 9 3.27 -11.35 6.21
N TYR A 10 3.57 -12.34 7.05
CA TYR A 10 2.56 -13.04 7.85
C TYR A 10 2.94 -13.15 9.32
N VAL A 11 1.92 -13.38 10.15
CA VAL A 11 2.03 -13.75 11.55
C VAL A 11 1.47 -15.17 11.71
N LEU A 12 2.31 -16.08 12.21
CA LEU A 12 1.93 -17.45 12.53
C LEU A 12 1.88 -17.66 14.05
N HIS A 13 0.96 -18.52 14.45
CA HIS A 13 0.85 -19.05 15.80
C HIS A 13 1.02 -20.58 15.77
N ASN A 14 1.57 -21.13 16.85
CA ASN A 14 1.68 -22.57 17.05
C ASN A 14 1.22 -22.89 18.48
N PRO A 15 0.14 -23.67 18.66
CA PRO A 15 -0.45 -23.93 19.98
C PRO A 15 0.50 -24.60 20.99
N SER A 16 1.52 -25.31 20.52
CA SER A 16 2.50 -25.97 21.39
C SER A 16 3.61 -25.06 21.89
N PHE A 17 3.71 -23.83 21.41
CA PHE A 17 4.68 -22.86 21.90
C PHE A 17 4.12 -22.08 23.09
N LYS A 18 5.01 -21.38 23.80
CA LYS A 18 4.62 -20.54 24.94
C LYS A 18 3.53 -19.56 24.53
N HIS A 19 2.66 -19.22 25.47
CA HIS A 19 1.64 -18.21 25.25
C HIS A 19 2.27 -16.88 24.79
N ASN A 20 1.65 -16.21 23.81
CA ASN A 20 2.17 -15.01 23.14
C ASN A 20 3.51 -15.19 22.40
N MET A 21 3.89 -16.41 22.04
CA MET A 21 4.99 -16.67 21.11
C MET A 21 4.45 -16.77 19.69
N ILE A 22 4.83 -15.82 18.83
CA ILE A 22 4.44 -15.80 17.41
C ILE A 22 5.67 -15.88 16.52
N LYS A 23 5.46 -16.35 15.28
CA LYS A 23 6.45 -16.26 14.21
C LYS A 23 6.04 -15.18 13.23
N ILE A 24 6.95 -14.27 12.88
CA ILE A 24 6.74 -13.28 11.83
C ILE A 24 7.70 -13.61 10.70
N GLY A 25 7.19 -13.79 9.49
CA GLY A 25 8.04 -14.13 8.35
C GLY A 25 7.42 -13.64 7.05
N PHE A 26 8.10 -13.95 5.95
CA PHE A 26 7.61 -13.66 4.61
C PHE A 26 7.59 -14.89 3.71
N THR A 27 6.89 -14.78 2.58
CA THR A 27 6.91 -15.77 1.51
C THR A 27 6.61 -15.13 0.17
N ASN A 28 7.22 -15.64 -0.90
CA ASN A 28 6.88 -15.26 -2.28
C ASN A 28 5.92 -16.27 -2.93
N LYS A 29 5.39 -17.20 -2.13
CA LYS A 29 4.37 -18.15 -2.58
C LYS A 29 3.03 -17.44 -2.77
N PRO A 30 2.12 -18.02 -3.60
CA PRO A 30 0.80 -17.46 -3.81
C PRO A 30 0.04 -17.17 -2.52
N THR A 31 0.19 -18.01 -1.47
CA THR A 31 -0.50 -17.83 -0.19
C THR A 31 0.41 -18.07 1.02
N PRO A 32 0.17 -17.38 2.15
CA PRO A 32 0.90 -17.63 3.41
C PRO A 32 0.62 -19.01 4.01
N GLN A 33 -0.56 -19.60 3.76
CA GLN A 33 -0.94 -20.93 4.26
C GLN A 33 -0.03 -22.03 3.72
N GLN A 34 0.40 -21.94 2.46
CA GLN A 34 1.38 -22.89 1.89
C GLN A 34 2.69 -22.87 2.68
N ARG A 35 3.16 -21.67 3.06
CA ARG A 35 4.38 -21.54 3.86
C ARG A 35 4.20 -22.06 5.29
N ALA A 36 3.05 -21.81 5.90
CA ALA A 36 2.72 -22.35 7.21
C ALA A 36 2.76 -23.90 7.20
N GLN A 37 2.13 -24.54 6.21
CA GLN A 37 2.15 -26.00 6.04
C GLN A 37 3.56 -26.58 5.85
N GLU A 38 4.42 -25.91 5.07
CA GLU A 38 5.82 -26.34 4.92
C GLU A 38 6.59 -26.28 6.22
N LEU A 39 6.43 -25.18 6.98
CA LEU A 39 7.09 -25.01 8.27
C LEU A 39 6.59 -26.02 9.31
N SER A 40 5.31 -26.39 9.27
CA SER A 40 4.73 -27.42 10.14
C SER A 40 5.36 -28.80 9.94
N LYS A 41 5.93 -29.09 8.76
CA LYS A 41 6.53 -30.40 8.45
C LYS A 41 7.98 -30.54 8.92
N HIS A 42 8.61 -29.47 9.39
CA HIS A 42 10.00 -29.52 9.83
C HIS A 42 10.16 -30.33 11.13
N THR A 43 11.26 -31.08 11.22
CA THR A 43 11.64 -31.79 12.44
C THR A 43 11.81 -30.80 13.59
N GLY A 44 11.15 -31.07 14.72
CA GLY A 44 11.16 -30.19 15.89
C GLY A 44 10.01 -29.19 16.00
N VAL A 45 9.05 -29.22 15.06
CA VAL A 45 7.78 -28.48 15.18
C VAL A 45 6.69 -29.46 15.68
N PRO A 46 6.20 -29.31 16.92
CA PRO A 46 5.31 -30.30 17.56
C PRO A 46 3.86 -30.29 17.04
N THR A 47 3.33 -29.14 16.65
CA THR A 47 1.98 -28.98 16.06
C THR A 47 2.01 -28.04 14.88
N GLU A 48 0.96 -28.01 14.06
CA GLU A 48 0.92 -27.16 12.88
C GLU A 48 0.89 -25.66 13.23
N PHE A 49 1.45 -24.85 12.32
CA PHE A 49 1.30 -23.41 12.35
C PHE A 49 -0.03 -22.96 11.74
N GLU A 50 -0.67 -22.01 12.41
CA GLU A 50 -1.86 -21.31 11.95
C GLU A 50 -1.48 -19.91 11.47
N VAL A 51 -1.98 -19.50 10.30
CA VAL A 51 -1.87 -18.11 9.84
C VAL A 51 -2.93 -17.28 10.57
N LEU A 52 -2.51 -16.33 11.41
CA LEU A 52 -3.45 -15.43 12.09
C LEU A 52 -3.63 -14.10 11.35
N TYR A 53 -2.60 -13.69 10.61
CA TYR A 53 -2.60 -12.45 9.87
C TYR A 53 -1.62 -12.50 8.70
N ALA A 54 -1.92 -11.83 7.59
CA ALA A 54 -0.97 -11.59 6.52
C ALA A 54 -1.29 -10.33 5.71
N VAL A 55 -0.27 -9.71 5.13
CA VAL A 55 -0.40 -8.63 4.13
C VAL A 55 0.42 -8.96 2.90
N GLN A 56 -0.14 -8.70 1.73
CA GLN A 56 0.56 -8.79 0.46
C GLN A 56 1.14 -7.43 0.11
N VAL A 57 2.43 -7.40 -0.23
CA VAL A 57 3.16 -6.16 -0.54
C VAL A 57 4.21 -6.42 -1.62
N TYR A 58 4.65 -5.37 -2.30
CA TYR A 58 5.95 -5.41 -2.98
C TYR A 58 7.07 -5.28 -1.95
N GLY A 59 8.12 -6.09 -2.08
CA GLY A 59 9.26 -6.05 -1.16
C GLY A 59 8.96 -6.63 0.22
N ALA A 60 8.25 -7.77 0.27
CA ALA A 60 7.87 -8.44 1.51
C ALA A 60 9.07 -8.74 2.43
N GLN A 61 10.22 -9.10 1.84
CA GLN A 61 11.46 -9.32 2.59
C GLN A 61 11.94 -8.04 3.30
N ASP A 62 11.90 -6.89 2.62
CA ASP A 62 12.32 -5.61 3.21
C ASP A 62 11.36 -5.16 4.31
N LEU A 63 10.05 -5.35 4.11
CA LEU A 63 9.03 -5.09 5.13
C LEU A 63 9.26 -5.98 6.37
N GLU A 64 9.44 -7.28 6.17
CA GLU A 64 9.69 -8.25 7.24
C GLU A 64 10.93 -7.87 8.05
N THR A 65 12.03 -7.52 7.39
CA THR A 65 13.28 -7.12 8.05
C THR A 65 13.08 -5.87 8.91
N ARG A 66 12.32 -4.87 8.43
CA ARG A 66 12.00 -3.67 9.23
C ARG A 66 11.11 -4.00 10.42
N VAL A 67 10.10 -4.85 10.24
CA VAL A 67 9.22 -5.29 11.33
C VAL A 67 10.02 -6.04 12.39
N HIS A 68 10.96 -6.91 12.00
CA HIS A 68 11.85 -7.61 12.91
C HIS A 68 12.75 -6.67 13.70
N GLN A 69 13.25 -5.59 13.08
CA GLN A 69 14.04 -4.56 13.77
C GLN A 69 13.20 -3.82 14.81
N LEU A 70 11.98 -3.43 14.46
CA LEU A 70 11.06 -2.75 15.39
C LEU A 70 10.68 -3.63 16.60
N LEU A 71 10.56 -4.94 16.38
CA LEU A 71 10.23 -5.92 17.41
C LEU A 71 11.46 -6.63 18.00
N GLN A 72 12.68 -6.15 17.74
CA GLN A 72 13.92 -6.83 18.13
C GLN A 72 14.00 -7.09 19.65
N HIS A 73 13.53 -6.15 20.46
CA HIS A 73 13.50 -6.24 21.91
C HIS A 73 12.57 -7.35 22.45
N LYS A 74 11.66 -7.87 21.61
CA LYS A 74 10.75 -8.99 21.92
C LYS A 74 11.19 -10.29 21.25
N ARG A 75 12.31 -10.30 20.54
CA ARG A 75 12.76 -11.47 19.78
C ARG A 75 13.31 -12.53 20.75
N ALA A 76 12.73 -13.72 20.72
CA ALA A 76 13.07 -14.80 21.66
C ALA A 76 14.52 -15.32 21.51
N SER A 77 15.12 -15.14 20.33
CA SER A 77 16.52 -15.47 20.06
C SER A 77 17.02 -14.72 18.82
N HIS A 78 18.28 -14.30 18.85
CA HIS A 78 18.92 -13.54 17.77
C HIS A 78 18.82 -14.22 16.39
N ASN A 79 18.88 -15.56 16.33
CA ASN A 79 18.90 -16.31 15.09
C ASN A 79 17.52 -16.84 14.65
N ARG A 80 16.45 -16.51 15.37
CA ARG A 80 15.12 -17.05 15.06
C ARG A 80 14.09 -15.95 14.90
N GLU A 81 13.12 -16.16 14.04
CA GLU A 81 12.08 -15.18 13.69
C GLU A 81 10.85 -15.33 14.62
N PHE A 82 11.11 -15.58 15.91
CA PHE A 82 10.08 -15.75 16.94
C PHE A 82 10.09 -14.58 17.91
N PHE A 83 8.90 -14.11 18.28
CA PHE A 83 8.69 -12.91 19.06
C PHE A 83 7.71 -13.17 20.21
N GLU A 84 8.05 -12.69 21.40
CA GLU A 84 7.23 -12.71 22.61
C GLU A 84 6.34 -11.45 22.63
N CYS A 85 5.32 -11.42 21.77
CA CYS A 85 4.38 -10.32 21.69
C CYS A 85 2.97 -10.78 21.30
N SER A 86 1.98 -9.91 21.54
CA SER A 86 0.60 -10.18 21.13
C SER A 86 0.46 -10.12 19.61
N VAL A 87 -0.49 -10.87 19.06
CA VAL A 87 -0.81 -10.81 17.64
C VAL A 87 -1.24 -9.39 17.23
N ASP A 88 -2.02 -8.71 18.07
CA ASP A 88 -2.46 -7.33 17.82
C ASP A 88 -1.30 -6.35 17.68
N GLU A 89 -0.28 -6.50 18.53
CA GLU A 89 0.92 -5.70 18.45
C GLU A 89 1.69 -5.96 17.16
N ALA A 90 1.88 -7.22 16.78
CA ALA A 90 2.55 -7.58 15.53
C ALA A 90 1.80 -7.03 14.32
N VAL A 91 0.48 -7.19 14.28
CA VAL A 91 -0.39 -6.65 13.22
C VAL A 91 -0.28 -5.14 13.13
N LYS A 92 -0.35 -4.45 14.27
CA LYS A 92 -0.19 -2.99 14.32
C LYS A 92 1.17 -2.57 13.74
N THR A 93 2.25 -3.22 14.14
CA THR A 93 3.60 -2.92 13.64
C THR A 93 3.71 -3.18 12.14
N ILE A 94 3.15 -4.29 11.64
CA ILE A 94 3.14 -4.61 10.21
C ILE A 94 2.36 -3.55 9.42
N ARG A 95 1.12 -3.23 9.82
CA ARG A 95 0.29 -2.20 9.17
C ARG A 95 0.99 -0.85 9.12
N GLN A 96 1.57 -0.41 10.25
CA GLN A 96 2.27 0.86 10.33
C GLN A 96 3.51 0.90 9.44
N THR A 97 4.26 -0.20 9.36
CA THR A 97 5.48 -0.29 8.56
C THR A 97 5.17 -0.42 7.06
N ALA A 98 4.12 -1.15 6.70
CA ALA A 98 3.67 -1.31 5.33
C ALA A 98 3.03 -0.02 4.77
N GLY A 99 2.28 0.71 5.61
CA GLY A 99 1.62 1.95 5.22
C GLY A 99 0.69 1.74 4.01
N LYS A 100 0.92 2.52 2.95
CA LYS A 100 0.12 2.46 1.71
C LYS A 100 0.57 1.35 0.74
N ASN A 101 1.62 0.60 1.06
CA ASN A 101 2.15 -0.47 0.19
C ASN A 101 1.35 -1.80 0.28
N VAL A 102 0.27 -1.82 1.06
CA VAL A 102 -0.58 -3.01 1.20
C VAL A 102 -1.44 -3.17 -0.05
N LEU A 103 -1.30 -4.33 -0.70
CA LEU A 103 -2.05 -4.72 -1.88
C LEU A 103 -3.25 -5.59 -1.50
N ASP A 104 -3.06 -6.47 -0.52
CA ASP A 104 -4.11 -7.33 0.05
C ASP A 104 -3.82 -7.59 1.53
N GLU A 105 -4.85 -7.94 2.30
CA GLU A 105 -4.79 -8.15 3.73
C GLU A 105 -5.73 -9.26 4.19
N MET A 106 -5.19 -10.20 4.96
CA MET A 106 -5.92 -11.31 5.57
C MET A 106 -5.85 -11.20 7.09
N ASP A 107 -7.00 -10.98 7.74
CA ASP A 107 -7.11 -10.93 9.20
C ASP A 107 -7.93 -12.12 9.70
N LEU A 108 -7.22 -13.20 10.07
CA LEU A 108 -7.82 -14.51 10.40
C LEU A 108 -8.04 -14.72 11.90
N ARG A 109 -7.75 -13.71 12.72
CA ARG A 109 -7.94 -13.75 14.18
C ARG A 109 -9.41 -13.93 14.60
N GLY A 110 -10.36 -13.63 13.71
CA GLY A 110 -11.81 -13.69 13.96
C GLY A 110 -12.49 -15.00 13.55
N GLY A 111 -11.84 -15.88 12.80
CA GLY A 111 -12.38 -17.19 12.38
C GLY A 111 -12.11 -18.27 13.42
N ASN A 112 -13.15 -18.92 13.95
CA ASN A 112 -13.07 -19.85 15.09
C ASN A 112 -12.29 -19.31 16.31
N ALA A 113 -12.42 -18.00 16.54
CA ALA A 113 -11.78 -17.20 17.58
C ALA A 113 -12.28 -17.45 19.02
N ALA A 114 -12.73 -18.67 19.35
CA ALA A 114 -13.07 -19.02 20.73
C ALA A 114 -11.82 -19.41 21.56
N ALA A 115 -10.67 -19.68 20.92
CA ALA A 115 -9.47 -20.18 21.58
C ALA A 115 -8.45 -19.09 21.98
N PHE A 116 -8.53 -17.88 21.41
CA PHE A 116 -7.57 -16.78 21.67
C PHE A 116 -8.20 -15.62 22.44
N ARG A 117 -8.99 -15.93 23.48
CA ARG A 117 -9.39 -14.91 24.47
C ARG A 117 -8.39 -15.01 25.62
N GLN A 118 -7.66 -13.92 25.87
CA GLN A 118 -6.77 -13.85 27.02
C GLN A 118 -7.55 -14.13 28.32
N PRO A 119 -6.95 -14.77 29.33
CA PRO A 119 -7.43 -14.60 30.69
C PRO A 119 -7.10 -13.17 31.10
N GLU A 120 -8.04 -12.24 30.85
CA GLU A 120 -8.01 -10.94 31.49
C GLU A 120 -8.04 -11.17 33.01
N THR A 121 -7.02 -10.65 33.68
CA THR A 121 -6.91 -10.64 35.13
C THR A 121 -8.21 -10.13 35.73
N ALA A 122 -8.91 -10.99 36.47
CA ALA A 122 -10.17 -10.69 37.12
C ALA A 122 -10.04 -9.51 38.09
N LYS A 123 -10.40 -8.30 37.63
CA LYS A 123 -10.79 -7.20 38.51
C LYS A 123 -12.28 -7.33 38.79
N LYS A 124 -12.61 -7.88 39.95
CA LYS A 124 -13.95 -7.82 40.54
C LYS A 124 -14.36 -6.35 40.64
N THR A 125 -15.35 -5.93 39.85
CA THR A 125 -16.22 -4.81 40.22
C THR A 125 -17.68 -5.19 39.96
N ASN A 126 -18.50 -4.72 40.88
CA ASN A 126 -19.82 -5.22 41.20
C ASN A 126 -20.89 -4.60 40.29
N SER A 127 -21.84 -5.42 39.84
CA SER A 127 -23.27 -5.12 39.71
C SER A 127 -23.73 -3.76 39.13
N ARG A 128 -24.31 -3.78 37.92
CA ARG A 128 -25.73 -3.38 37.71
C ARG A 128 -26.23 -3.70 36.30
N LYS A 129 -27.18 -4.62 36.18
CA LYS A 129 -28.08 -4.77 35.02
C LYS A 129 -28.86 -3.47 34.80
N LYS A 130 -28.92 -2.95 33.56
CA LYS A 130 -30.04 -2.15 33.08
C LYS A 130 -30.37 -2.50 31.63
N ASN A 131 -31.67 -2.67 31.40
CA ASN A 131 -32.32 -3.07 30.16
C ASN A 131 -32.20 -2.02 29.03
N SER A 132 -32.42 -2.52 27.81
CA SER A 132 -32.53 -1.87 26.50
C SER A 132 -33.42 -0.62 26.47
N PRO A 133 -33.30 0.21 25.41
CA PRO A 133 -34.42 0.20 24.47
C PRO A 133 -34.06 0.15 22.97
N ASN A 134 -34.89 -0.64 22.30
CA ASN A 134 -35.23 -0.71 20.88
C ASN A 134 -35.14 0.65 20.14
N LYS A 135 -34.45 0.69 18.99
CA LYS A 135 -34.41 1.85 18.09
C LYS A 135 -34.84 1.47 16.68
N GLN A 136 -36.14 1.31 16.51
CA GLN A 136 -36.80 1.31 15.22
C GLN A 136 -37.15 2.75 14.84
N LYS A 137 -36.51 3.30 13.80
CA LYS A 137 -37.05 4.32 12.87
C LYS A 137 -35.95 4.92 11.98
N ASN A 138 -36.12 4.76 10.66
CA ASN A 138 -36.00 5.82 9.63
C ASN A 138 -35.66 5.22 8.24
N ARG A 139 -36.63 4.51 7.63
CA ARG A 139 -36.55 4.09 6.21
C ARG A 139 -37.09 5.16 5.23
N GLY A 140 -37.72 6.23 5.72
CA GLY A 140 -38.31 7.28 4.87
C GLY A 140 -37.31 8.36 4.39
N LEU A 141 -36.24 8.61 5.15
CA LEU A 141 -35.31 9.70 4.84
C LEU A 141 -34.37 9.37 3.66
N ILE A 142 -33.98 8.09 3.53
CA ILE A 142 -33.10 7.63 2.45
C ILE A 142 -33.84 7.63 1.10
N VAL A 143 -35.12 7.26 1.08
CA VAL A 143 -35.93 7.23 -0.15
C VAL A 143 -36.20 8.63 -0.68
N MET A 144 -36.37 9.63 0.20
CA MET A 144 -36.57 11.02 -0.19
C MET A 144 -35.31 11.65 -0.81
N MET A 145 -34.11 11.31 -0.32
CA MET A 145 -32.85 11.81 -0.88
C MET A 145 -32.52 11.23 -2.27
N MET A 146 -32.92 9.98 -2.57
CA MET A 146 -32.65 9.38 -3.88
C MET A 146 -33.51 9.99 -5.00
N ILE A 147 -34.76 10.36 -4.71
CA ILE A 147 -35.66 10.96 -5.71
C ILE A 147 -35.15 12.35 -6.13
N VAL A 148 -34.66 13.16 -5.18
CA VAL A 148 -34.10 14.49 -5.49
C VAL A 148 -32.84 14.38 -6.35
N LEU A 149 -31.99 13.37 -6.10
CA LEU A 149 -30.74 13.15 -6.84
C LEU A 149 -31.01 12.69 -8.29
N ILE A 150 -32.02 11.83 -8.50
CA ILE A 150 -32.45 11.38 -9.83
C ILE A 150 -33.01 12.57 -10.64
N LEU A 151 -33.81 13.44 -10.03
CA LEU A 151 -34.35 14.63 -10.69
C LEU A 151 -33.24 15.65 -11.04
N PHE A 152 -32.22 15.79 -10.18
CA PHE A 152 -31.07 16.66 -10.43
C PHE A 152 -30.21 16.19 -11.60
N LEU A 153 -29.97 14.88 -11.72
CA LEU A 153 -29.22 14.29 -12.83
C LEU A 153 -29.99 14.37 -14.16
N ALA A 154 -31.32 14.20 -14.13
CA ALA A 154 -32.16 14.35 -15.32
C ALA A 154 -32.14 15.78 -15.88
N ALA A 155 -32.06 16.80 -15.02
CA ALA A 155 -31.99 18.21 -15.43
C ALA A 155 -30.65 18.57 -16.12
N MET A 156 -29.54 17.92 -15.76
CA MET A 156 -28.24 18.18 -16.40
C MET A 156 -28.10 17.61 -17.81
N LEU A 157 -28.91 16.62 -18.18
CA LEU A 157 -28.92 16.06 -19.53
C LEU A 157 -29.69 16.94 -20.54
N VAL A 158 -30.54 17.87 -20.08
CA VAL A 158 -31.36 18.73 -20.94
C VAL A 158 -30.62 20.00 -21.40
N VAL A 159 -29.50 20.37 -20.76
CA VAL A 159 -28.75 21.62 -21.07
C VAL A 159 -27.47 21.34 -21.90
N GLY A 160 -27.16 20.08 -22.19
CA GLY A 160 -25.87 19.66 -22.76
C GLY A 160 -25.82 19.33 -24.25
N TRP A 161 -26.87 19.60 -25.04
CA TRP A 161 -26.88 19.35 -26.48
C TRP A 161 -27.27 20.61 -27.24
N ASN A 162 -26.28 21.44 -27.54
CA ASN A 162 -26.26 22.32 -28.72
C ASN A 162 -24.89 22.97 -28.87
N VAL A 163 -23.92 22.25 -29.46
CA VAL A 163 -22.84 22.87 -30.22
C VAL A 163 -22.61 22.04 -31.47
N GLU A 164 -23.05 22.66 -32.56
CA GLU A 164 -23.04 22.31 -33.97
C GLU A 164 -21.66 21.83 -34.47
N GLN A 165 -21.67 20.79 -35.31
CA GLN A 165 -20.54 20.32 -36.12
C GLN A 165 -20.66 20.85 -37.55
N LYS A 166 -19.66 21.61 -38.02
CA LYS A 166 -19.30 21.90 -39.43
C LYS A 166 -18.03 22.80 -39.40
N GLU A 167 -16.98 22.67 -40.20
CA GLU A 167 -16.81 22.29 -41.61
C GLU A 167 -15.41 21.65 -41.80
N LYS A 168 -15.28 20.53 -42.53
CA LYS A 168 -14.72 20.39 -43.90
C LYS A 168 -13.47 21.22 -44.28
N ALA A 169 -12.41 20.45 -44.59
CA ALA A 169 -11.46 20.59 -45.70
C ALA A 169 -10.58 21.84 -45.82
N GLN A 170 -9.25 21.66 -45.75
CA GLN A 170 -8.29 22.09 -46.79
C GLN A 170 -6.87 21.56 -46.47
N SER A 171 -6.24 20.90 -47.44
CA SER A 171 -4.78 20.77 -47.65
C SER A 171 -4.49 21.66 -48.87
N PRO A 172 -3.35 22.39 -49.04
CA PRO A 172 -2.00 21.81 -49.11
C PRO A 172 -0.81 22.70 -48.66
N HIS A 173 0.37 22.06 -48.64
CA HIS A 173 1.73 22.59 -48.82
C HIS A 173 2.10 23.97 -48.25
N ASN A 174 3.07 23.98 -47.33
CA ASN A 174 4.26 24.81 -47.56
C ASN A 174 5.50 24.26 -46.87
N ALA A 175 6.52 24.02 -47.69
CA ALA A 175 7.90 23.86 -47.26
C ALA A 175 8.46 25.24 -46.90
N SER A 176 9.15 25.35 -45.77
CA SER A 176 10.13 26.41 -45.54
C SER A 176 11.14 25.93 -44.51
N GLN A 177 12.35 25.71 -45.01
CA GLN A 177 13.58 25.56 -44.25
C GLN A 177 13.94 26.88 -43.59
N SER A 178 14.46 26.82 -42.36
CA SER A 178 15.51 27.69 -41.80
C SER A 178 15.61 27.37 -40.30
N GLN A 179 16.73 27.37 -39.60
CA GLN A 179 18.16 27.45 -39.87
C GLN A 179 18.81 27.04 -38.52
N THR A 180 20.00 26.48 -38.60
CA THR A 180 20.77 25.91 -37.49
C THR A 180 21.59 26.94 -36.69
N LEU A 181 21.96 26.53 -35.45
CA LEU A 181 23.10 26.94 -34.59
C LEU A 181 22.96 28.16 -33.63
N PRO A 182 23.74 28.26 -32.52
CA PRO A 182 24.61 27.25 -31.90
C PRO A 182 24.38 27.00 -30.40
N GLU A 183 24.88 25.85 -29.98
CA GLU A 183 25.33 25.45 -28.66
C GLU A 183 26.03 26.60 -27.90
N ARG A 184 25.52 26.94 -26.72
CA ARG A 184 26.28 27.69 -25.71
C ARG A 184 26.38 26.85 -24.45
N ALA A 185 27.52 26.17 -24.35
CA ALA A 185 27.99 25.49 -23.16
C ALA A 185 28.03 26.45 -21.97
N ALA A 186 27.10 26.29 -21.04
CA ALA A 186 27.26 26.75 -19.66
C ALA A 186 27.86 25.58 -18.87
N LYS A 187 29.19 25.60 -18.73
CA LYS A 187 29.88 24.81 -17.71
C LYS A 187 29.46 25.36 -16.35
N HIS A 188 28.57 24.66 -15.67
CA HIS A 188 28.50 24.67 -14.22
C HIS A 188 28.29 23.21 -13.79
N ASN A 189 29.17 22.73 -12.91
CA ASN A 189 29.16 21.37 -12.40
C ASN A 189 27.86 21.12 -11.62
N ASP A 190 26.88 20.46 -12.25
CA ASP A 190 25.69 19.96 -11.58
C ASP A 190 25.48 18.49 -11.93
N VAL A 191 25.54 17.69 -10.87
CA VAL A 191 25.33 16.23 -10.80
C VAL A 191 24.06 15.81 -11.58
N PRO A 192 24.05 14.66 -12.30
CA PRO A 192 22.85 14.21 -13.00
C PRO A 192 21.71 14.03 -11.99
N ALA A 193 20.67 14.85 -12.11
CA ALA A 193 19.46 14.68 -11.32
C ALA A 193 18.88 13.30 -11.65
N ASP A 194 18.61 12.50 -10.63
CA ASP A 194 17.98 11.18 -10.74
C ASP A 194 16.78 11.24 -11.71
N ASP A 195 16.99 10.73 -12.94
CA ASP A 195 16.02 10.86 -14.04
C ASP A 195 14.86 9.87 -13.85
N VAL A 196 13.75 10.40 -13.34
CA VAL A 196 12.49 9.70 -13.12
C VAL A 196 11.96 9.12 -14.43
N ALA A 197 12.10 9.83 -15.56
CA ALA A 197 11.60 9.36 -16.85
C ALA A 197 12.44 8.19 -17.37
N ALA A 198 13.76 8.28 -17.29
CA ALA A 198 14.64 7.16 -17.65
C ALA A 198 14.41 5.94 -16.75
N THR A 199 14.14 6.15 -15.46
CA THR A 199 13.80 5.08 -14.52
C THR A 199 12.44 4.46 -14.85
N TRP A 200 11.45 5.30 -15.18
CA TRP A 200 10.11 4.88 -15.61
C TRP A 200 10.16 3.99 -16.86
N GLN A 201 10.93 4.36 -17.88
CA GLN A 201 11.04 3.57 -19.12
C GLN A 201 11.66 2.19 -18.94
N LYS A 202 12.39 1.96 -17.83
CA LYS A 202 12.97 0.65 -17.49
C LYS A 202 11.97 -0.31 -16.83
N ILE A 203 10.78 0.16 -16.47
CA ILE A 203 9.72 -0.66 -15.86
C ILE A 203 8.89 -1.31 -16.96
N ALA A 204 8.56 -2.60 -16.78
CA ALA A 204 7.74 -3.35 -17.73
C ALA A 204 6.38 -2.64 -18.00
N PRO A 205 5.87 -2.64 -19.24
CA PRO A 205 4.65 -1.90 -19.62
C PRO A 205 3.42 -2.23 -18.74
N GLU A 206 3.25 -3.50 -18.36
CA GLU A 206 2.15 -3.98 -17.54
C GLU A 206 2.20 -3.43 -16.10
N ILE A 207 3.40 -3.25 -15.55
CA ILE A 207 3.60 -2.63 -14.23
C ILE A 207 3.43 -1.10 -14.33
N ARG A 208 3.87 -0.49 -15.43
CA ARG A 208 3.62 0.94 -15.65
C ARG A 208 2.13 1.25 -15.73
N ALA A 209 1.34 0.38 -16.35
CA ALA A 209 -0.10 0.54 -16.44
C ALA A 209 -0.76 0.56 -15.05
N THR A 210 -0.31 -0.27 -14.10
CA THR A 210 -0.85 -0.27 -12.73
C THR A 210 -0.36 0.92 -11.90
N LEU A 211 0.81 1.47 -12.21
CA LEU A 211 1.40 2.62 -11.51
C LEU A 211 1.03 3.98 -12.12
N GLN A 212 0.34 4.03 -13.26
CA GLN A 212 0.15 5.26 -14.04
C GLN A 212 -0.61 6.34 -13.24
N GLU A 213 -1.72 5.98 -12.58
CA GLU A 213 -2.49 6.91 -11.75
C GLU A 213 -1.64 7.47 -10.59
N GLU A 214 -0.83 6.62 -9.96
CA GLU A 214 0.09 7.03 -8.90
C GLU A 214 1.19 7.97 -9.42
N GLN A 215 1.70 7.69 -10.63
CA GLN A 215 2.72 8.49 -11.29
C GLN A 215 2.20 9.88 -11.66
N ASP A 216 0.97 9.98 -12.16
CA ASP A 216 0.32 11.23 -12.52
C ASP A 216 0.01 12.06 -11.26
N LYS A 217 -0.52 11.41 -10.22
CA LYS A 217 -0.74 12.06 -8.93
C LYS A 217 0.56 12.58 -8.31
N TRP A 218 1.62 11.78 -8.31
CA TRP A 218 2.93 12.20 -7.83
C TRP A 218 3.46 13.41 -8.60
N LEU A 219 3.26 13.45 -9.92
CA LEU A 219 3.68 14.58 -10.75
C LEU A 219 2.93 15.87 -10.37
N GLN A 220 1.61 15.77 -10.17
CA GLN A 220 0.78 16.88 -9.74
C GLN A 220 1.17 17.39 -8.34
N ASP A 221 1.37 16.47 -7.39
CA ASP A 221 1.77 16.80 -6.03
C ASP A 221 3.14 17.49 -6.00
N LYS A 222 4.11 16.99 -6.80
CA LYS A 222 5.43 17.61 -6.96
C LYS A 222 5.32 19.04 -7.50
N GLN A 223 4.54 19.23 -8.56
CA GLN A 223 4.34 20.54 -9.17
C GLN A 223 3.75 21.54 -8.17
N ASN A 224 2.69 21.13 -7.46
CA ASN A 224 2.03 21.96 -6.46
C ASN A 224 2.98 22.33 -5.31
N HIS A 225 3.77 21.37 -4.83
CA HIS A 225 4.68 21.57 -3.70
C HIS A 225 5.90 22.42 -4.08
N CYS A 226 6.61 22.04 -5.16
CA CYS A 226 7.83 22.76 -5.55
C CYS A 226 7.55 24.14 -6.15
N ALA A 227 6.32 24.44 -6.60
CA ALA A 227 5.90 25.80 -6.95
C ALA A 227 5.90 26.76 -5.75
N GLN A 228 5.76 26.25 -4.52
CA GLN A 228 5.74 27.06 -3.30
C GLN A 228 7.11 27.10 -2.60
N SER A 229 8.11 26.39 -3.12
CA SER A 229 9.45 26.31 -2.50
C SER A 229 10.30 27.54 -2.81
N ALA A 230 11.02 28.05 -1.80
CA ALA A 230 12.03 29.09 -1.97
C ALA A 230 13.20 28.64 -2.88
N ASN A 231 13.46 27.34 -2.99
CA ASN A 231 14.43 26.75 -3.90
C ASN A 231 13.80 25.59 -4.67
N ARG A 232 13.18 25.93 -5.80
CA ARG A 232 12.49 24.97 -6.67
C ARG A 232 13.41 23.87 -7.20
N LEU A 233 14.64 24.20 -7.61
CA LEU A 233 15.60 23.24 -8.15
C LEU A 233 16.01 22.19 -7.11
N GLN A 234 16.24 22.60 -5.86
CA GLN A 234 16.55 21.67 -4.78
C GLN A 234 15.34 20.79 -4.44
N CYS A 235 14.13 21.37 -4.37
CA CYS A 235 12.90 20.63 -4.15
C CYS A 235 12.68 19.55 -5.21
N GLU A 236 12.82 19.90 -6.49
CA GLU A 236 12.66 18.96 -7.59
C GLU A 236 13.72 17.84 -7.54
N ARG A 237 14.97 18.16 -7.18
CA ARG A 237 16.03 17.14 -6.97
C ARG A 237 15.65 16.15 -5.87
N GLU A 238 15.18 16.62 -4.72
CA GLU A 238 14.79 15.76 -3.59
C GLU A 238 13.60 14.87 -3.95
N TRP A 239 12.55 15.43 -4.55
CA TRP A 239 11.37 14.69 -4.99
C TRP A 239 11.71 13.65 -6.07
N ASN A 240 12.52 14.03 -7.06
CA ASN A 240 12.96 13.13 -8.11
C ASN A 240 13.81 11.99 -7.54
N GLY A 241 14.74 12.27 -6.61
CA GLY A 241 15.54 11.24 -5.95
C GLY A 241 14.71 10.23 -5.15
N GLN A 242 13.71 10.72 -4.40
CA GLN A 242 12.77 9.84 -3.70
C GLN A 242 11.96 8.98 -4.67
N ARG A 243 11.47 9.57 -5.77
CA ARG A 243 10.68 8.84 -6.77
C ARG A 243 11.51 7.82 -7.53
N VAL A 244 12.75 8.15 -7.91
CA VAL A 244 13.65 7.18 -8.54
C VAL A 244 13.95 6.02 -7.59
N LYS A 245 14.16 6.27 -6.29
CA LYS A 245 14.33 5.19 -5.30
C LYS A 245 13.11 4.27 -5.24
N TYR A 246 11.91 4.85 -5.29
CA TYR A 246 10.65 4.10 -5.36
C TYR A 246 10.52 3.30 -6.67
N LEU A 247 10.71 3.94 -7.82
CA LEU A 247 10.55 3.36 -9.15
C LEU A 247 11.61 2.30 -9.48
N ARG A 248 12.84 2.44 -8.98
CA ARG A 248 13.85 1.36 -9.02
C ARG A 248 13.34 0.07 -8.37
N GLY A 249 12.35 0.20 -7.49
CA GLY A 249 11.58 -0.89 -6.90
C GLY A 249 10.67 -1.65 -7.88
N PHE A 250 10.67 -1.34 -9.17
CA PHE A 250 9.80 -1.99 -10.17
C PHE A 250 10.54 -2.34 -11.47
N ILE A 251 11.84 -2.06 -11.57
CA ILE A 251 12.67 -2.46 -12.71
C ILE A 251 12.95 -3.96 -12.62
N ILE A 252 12.67 -4.71 -13.69
CA ILE A 252 12.88 -6.16 -13.83
C ILE A 252 13.98 -6.42 -14.85
#